data_AF-A0A0B7C425-F1
#
_entry.id   AF-A0A0B7C425-F1
#
_cell.length_a   1.000
_cell.length_b   1.000
_cell.length_c   1.000
_cell.angle_alpha   90.00
_cell.angle_beta   90.00
_cell.angle_gamma   90.00
#
_symmetry.space_group_name_H-M   'P 1'
#
loop_
_entity.id
_entity.type
_entity.pdbx_description
1 polymer ?
#
loop_
_entity_poly.entity_id
_entity_poly.type
_entity_poly.pdbx_seq_one_letter_code
_entity_poly.pdbx_strand_id
1 'polypeptide(L)'
;LLKTNSLLRIGLQGTKITDEGAVALAEYIADSTILLRIDLRDNDIKTGGLMALSHAMRVNTSVTRIDLDKEPKKESSMKDYAEQQSHLLR
;
A
#
# COMPACT_ATOMS: atom_id res chain seq x y z
N LEU A 1 10.50 3.07 14.73
CA LEU A 1 10.33 2.00 13.71
C LEU A 1 11.45 0.98 13.90
N LEU A 2 11.14 -0.31 13.92
CA LEU A 2 12.15 -1.38 14.10
C LEU A 2 13.01 -1.46 12.82
N LYS A 3 14.32 -1.23 12.94
CA LYS A 3 15.26 -1.38 11.84
C LYS A 3 15.67 -2.85 11.73
N THR A 4 15.34 -3.49 10.61
CA THR A 4 15.71 -4.89 10.36
C THR A 4 16.86 -4.95 9.35
N ASN A 5 17.86 -5.79 9.62
CA ASN A 5 19.06 -5.90 8.78
C ASN A 5 19.14 -7.23 8.00
N SER A 6 18.07 -8.01 7.99
CA SER A 6 18.03 -9.32 7.34
C SER A 6 16.79 -9.55 6.46
N LEU A 7 15.82 -8.62 6.47
CA LEU A 7 14.55 -8.81 5.79
C LEU A 7 14.66 -8.42 4.32
N LEU A 8 14.91 -9.42 3.45
CA LEU A 8 15.06 -9.21 2.01
C LEU A 8 13.72 -9.21 1.25
N ARG A 9 12.67 -9.83 1.82
CA ARG A 9 11.38 -10.02 1.17
C ARG A 9 10.23 -9.88 2.16
N ILE A 10 9.19 -9.16 1.77
CA ILE A 10 7.96 -8.96 2.56
C ILE A 10 6.76 -9.46 1.74
N GLY A 11 5.99 -10.39 2.30
CA GLY A 11 4.71 -10.84 1.74
C GLY A 11 3.56 -10.34 2.60
N LEU A 12 2.72 -9.46 2.04
CA LEU A 12 1.60 -8.83 2.73
C LEU A 12 0.32 -8.89 1.89
N GLN A 13 0.23 -9.86 0.97
CA GLN A 13 -0.96 -10.05 0.14
C GLN A 13 -2.19 -10.33 1.02
N GLY A 14 -3.32 -9.67 0.74
CA GLY A 14 -4.59 -10.00 1.41
C GLY A 14 -4.65 -9.58 2.89
N THR A 15 -3.82 -8.64 3.33
CA THR A 15 -3.69 -8.27 4.76
C THR A 15 -4.51 -7.05 5.17
N LYS A 16 -5.37 -6.55 4.27
CA LYS A 16 -6.23 -5.37 4.47
C LYS A 16 -5.44 -4.09 4.75
N ILE A 17 -4.27 -3.94 4.13
CA ILE A 17 -3.50 -2.70 4.18
C ILE A 17 -4.30 -1.60 3.49
N THR A 18 -4.47 -0.47 4.17
CA THR A 18 -5.08 0.76 3.65
C THR A 18 -4.01 1.73 3.15
N ASP A 19 -4.43 2.92 2.71
CA ASP A 19 -3.51 4.00 2.35
C ASP A 19 -2.56 4.36 3.51
N GLU A 20 -3.03 4.41 4.75
CA GLU A 20 -2.21 4.71 5.92
C GLU A 20 -1.14 3.63 6.15
N GLY A 21 -1.52 2.36 5.98
CA GLY A 21 -0.56 1.26 6.04
C GLY A 21 0.47 1.30 4.91
N ALA A 22 0.06 1.69 3.71
CA ALA A 22 0.96 1.90 2.58
C ALA A 22 1.93 3.07 2.81
N VAL A 23 1.50 4.16 3.48
CA VAL A 23 2.36 5.26 3.90
C VAL A 23 3.42 4.78 4.90
N ALA A 24 3.02 4.04 5.93
CA ALA A 24 3.97 3.48 6.90
C ALA A 24 4.99 2.54 6.25
N LEU A 25 4.55 1.74 5.27
CA LEU A 25 5.44 0.91 4.46
C LEU A 25 6.37 1.77 3.60
N ALA A 26 5.89 2.85 2.98
CA ALA A 26 6.70 3.75 2.18
C ALA A 26 7.83 4.38 3.01
N GLU A 27 7.57 4.78 4.26
CA GLU A 27 8.60 5.29 5.18
C GLU A 27 9.66 4.23 5.49
N TYR A 28 9.24 3.00 5.79
CA TYR A 28 10.17 1.89 6.02
C TYR A 28 11.02 1.58 4.78
N ILE A 29 10.37 1.55 3.62
CA ILE A 29 11.02 1.32 2.33
C ILE A 29 12.07 2.42 2.08
N ALA A 30 11.77 3.69 2.34
CA ALA A 30 12.70 4.77 2.08
C ALA A 30 14.01 4.64 2.90
N ASP A 31 13.96 4.12 4.14
CA ASP A 31 15.15 3.89 4.99
C ASP A 31 15.84 2.54 4.73
N SER A 32 15.13 1.55 4.19
CA SER A 32 15.67 0.20 4.00
C SER A 32 16.71 0.16 2.87
N THR A 33 17.90 -0.37 3.14
CA THR A 33 18.97 -0.53 2.14
C THR A 33 19.15 -1.96 1.62
N ILE A 34 18.36 -2.92 2.12
CA ILE A 34 18.54 -4.36 1.82
C ILE A 34 17.28 -5.03 1.29
N LEU A 35 16.11 -4.42 1.45
CA LEU A 35 14.84 -5.00 1.03
C LEU A 35 14.80 -5.08 -0.49
N LEU A 36 14.56 -6.28 -1.02
CA LEU A 36 14.59 -6.53 -2.45
C LEU A 36 13.19 -6.61 -3.05
N ARG A 37 12.22 -7.16 -2.31
CA ARG A 37 10.87 -7.43 -2.82
C ARG A 37 9.77 -7.23 -1.80
N ILE A 38 8.65 -6.70 -2.25
CA ILE A 38 7.42 -6.55 -1.47
C ILE A 38 6.21 -7.00 -2.30
N ASP A 39 5.31 -7.77 -1.70
CA ASP A 39 4.04 -8.13 -2.30
C ASP A 39 2.88 -7.51 -1.51
N LEU A 40 2.14 -6.62 -2.17
CA LEU A 40 1.02 -5.85 -1.61
C LEU A 40 -0.31 -6.11 -2.35
N ARG A 41 -0.38 -7.17 -3.16
CA ARG A 41 -1.61 -7.53 -3.88
C ARG A 41 -2.79 -7.79 -2.93
N ASP A 42 -4.01 -7.67 -3.43
CA ASP A 42 -5.24 -7.93 -2.67
C ASP A 42 -5.36 -7.11 -1.36
N ASN A 43 -4.93 -5.85 -1.36
CA ASN A 43 -5.09 -4.91 -0.24
C ASN A 43 -6.00 -3.72 -0.62
N ASP A 44 -6.41 -2.89 0.34
CA ASP A 44 -7.25 -1.70 0.12
C ASP A 44 -6.40 -0.42 -0.08
N ILE A 45 -5.35 -0.52 -0.90
CA ILE A 45 -4.46 0.61 -1.22
C ILE A 45 -5.06 1.35 -2.43
N LYS A 46 -5.42 2.61 -2.20
CA LYS A 46 -6.00 3.53 -3.20
C LYS A 46 -4.91 4.45 -3.73
N THR A 47 -5.30 5.50 -4.44
CA THR A 47 -4.39 6.44 -5.09
C THR A 47 -3.38 7.05 -4.10
N GLY A 48 -3.83 7.43 -2.91
CA GLY A 48 -2.99 8.08 -1.89
C GLY A 48 -1.83 7.20 -1.43
N GLY A 49 -2.10 5.95 -1.07
CA GLY A 49 -1.07 5.00 -0.66
C GLY A 49 -0.11 4.64 -1.80
N LEU A 50 -0.62 4.49 -3.03
CA LEU A 50 0.21 4.23 -4.20
C LEU A 50 1.18 5.39 -4.50
N MET A 51 0.75 6.65 -4.31
CA MET A 51 1.62 7.82 -4.44
C MET A 51 2.75 7.82 -3.42
N ALA A 52 2.47 7.46 -2.16
CA ALA A 52 3.48 7.34 -1.12
C ALA A 52 4.53 6.26 -1.47
N LEU A 53 4.09 5.08 -1.89
CA LEU A 53 4.98 4.00 -2.36
C LEU A 53 5.81 4.45 -3.56
N SER A 54 5.22 5.15 -4.52
CA SER A 54 5.94 5.72 -5.68
C SER A 54 7.02 6.71 -5.25
N HIS A 55 6.78 7.53 -4.23
CA HIS A 55 7.77 8.46 -3.71
C HIS A 55 8.93 7.73 -3.02
N ALA A 56 8.63 6.73 -2.19
CA ALA A 56 9.67 5.90 -1.56
C ALA A 56 10.54 5.16 -2.59
N MET A 57 9.95 4.67 -3.68
CA MET A 57 10.69 4.02 -4.77
C MET A 57 11.64 4.95 -5.54
N ARG A 58 11.40 6.28 -5.54
CA ARG A 58 12.32 7.23 -6.18
C ARG A 58 13.62 7.44 -5.40
N VAL A 59 13.58 7.26 -4.08
CA VAL A 59 14.73 7.45 -3.20
C VAL A 59 15.40 6.13 -2.82
N ASN A 60 14.65 5.02 -2.83
CA ASN A 60 15.18 3.70 -2.52
C ASN A 60 15.98 3.12 -3.70
N THR A 61 17.15 2.54 -3.41
CA THR A 61 18.04 1.93 -4.42
C THR A 61 18.17 0.41 -4.31
N SER A 62 17.53 -0.21 -3.31
CA SER A 62 17.64 -1.64 -3.01
C SER A 62 16.46 -2.47 -3.53
N VAL A 63 15.25 -1.90 -3.51
CA VAL A 63 14.03 -2.61 -3.91
C VAL A 63 14.04 -2.77 -5.43
N THR A 64 14.00 -4.03 -5.84
CA THR A 64 14.00 -4.41 -7.26
C THR A 64 12.59 -4.73 -7.76
N ARG A 65 11.63 -4.96 -6.85
CA ARG A 65 10.27 -5.32 -7.22
C ARG A 65 9.22 -5.00 -6.14
N ILE A 66 8.11 -4.43 -6.59
CA ILE A 66 6.87 -4.32 -5.82
C ILE A 66 5.75 -4.98 -6.62
N ASP A 67 5.02 -5.92 -6.01
CA ASP A 67 3.83 -6.52 -6.60
C ASP A 67 2.59 -5.77 -6.10
N LEU A 68 1.81 -5.23 -7.04
CA LEU A 68 0.57 -4.49 -6.81
C LEU A 68 -0.54 -5.09 -7.66
N ASP A 69 -1.79 -4.79 -7.30
CA ASP A 69 -2.94 -5.13 -8.14
C ASP A 69 -2.88 -4.40 -9.47
N LYS A 70 -3.48 -5.01 -10.51
CA LYS A 70 -3.51 -4.43 -11.86
C LYS A 70 -4.22 -3.08 -11.91
N GLU A 71 -5.23 -2.91 -11.07
CA GLU A 71 -6.06 -1.72 -11.01
C GLU A 71 -6.04 -1.14 -9.59
N PRO A 72 -5.94 0.19 -9.44
CA PRO A 72 -6.04 0.83 -8.13
C PRO A 72 -7.44 0.61 -7.54
N LYS A 73 -7.52 0.52 -6.21
CA LYS A 73 -8.80 0.46 -5.52
C LYS A 73 -9.53 1.78 -5.67
N LYS A 74 -10.85 1.72 -5.84
CA LYS A 74 -11.69 2.91 -5.98
C LYS A 74 -11.72 3.68 -4.67
N GLU A 75 -11.61 5.00 -4.77
CA GLU A 75 -11.98 5.88 -3.68
C GLU A 75 -13.51 5.83 -3.54
N SER A 76 -13.99 5.53 -2.34
CA SER A 76 -15.42 5.60 -2.04
C SER A 76 -15.85 7.06 -2.14
N SER A 77 -16.68 7.36 -3.14
CA SER A 77 -17.21 8.70 -3.36
C SER A 77 -18.35 8.99 -2.38
N MET A 78 -18.63 10.27 -2.12
CA MET A 78 -19.82 10.67 -1.33
C MET A 78 -21.13 10.11 -1.90
N LYS A 79 -21.18 9.83 -3.22
CA LYS A 79 -22.33 9.20 -3.87
C LYS A 79 -22.49 7.74 -3.46
N ASP A 80 -21.39 6.99 -3.38
CA ASP A 80 -21.41 5.59 -2.94
C ASP A 80 -21.91 5.48 -1.49
N TYR A 81 -21.52 6.41 -0.62
CA TYR A 81 -22.03 6.46 0.75
C TYR A 81 -23.53 6.79 0.81
N ALA A 82 -23.99 7.76 0.02
CA ALA A 82 -25.41 8.13 -0.02
C ALA A 82 -26.29 6.96 -0.54
N GLU A 83 -25.82 6.25 -1.57
CA GLU A 83 -26.50 5.07 -2.11
C GLU A 83 -26.54 3.91 -1.11
N GLN A 84 -25.41 3.60 -0.46
CA GLN A 84 -25.34 2.60 0.61
C GLN A 84 -26.29 2.94 1.77
N GLN A 85 -26.32 4.19 2.20
CA GLN A 85 -27.17 4.64 3.30
C GLN A 85 -28.66 4.57 2.92
N SER A 86 -29.01 4.87 1.67
CA SER A 86 -30.38 4.73 1.16
C SER A 86 -30.85 3.27 1.11
N HIS A 87 -29.93 2.33 0.82
CA HIS A 87 -30.19 0.90 0.82
C HIS A 87 -30.34 0.32 2.23
N LEU A 88 -29.67 0.90 3.23
CA LEU A 88 -29.79 0.53 4.63
C LEU A 88 -31.08 1.04 5.31
N LEU A 89 -31.72 2.05 4.72
CA LEU A 89 -32.94 2.69 5.23
C LEU A 89 -34.23 2.21 4.53
N ARG A 90 -34.14 1.23 3.63
CA ARG A 90 -35.28 0.52 3.01
C ARG A 90 -35.42 -0.88 3.57
#